data_AF-A0A6P8HQ14-F1
#
_entry.id   AF-A0A6P8HQ14-F1
#
_cell.length_a   1.000
_cell.length_b   1.000
_cell.length_c   1.000
_cell.angle_alpha   90.00
_cell.angle_beta   90.00
_cell.angle_gamma   90.00
#
_symmetry.space_group_name_H-M   'P 1'
#
loop_
_entity.id
_entity.type
_entity.pdbx_description
1 polymer ?
#
loop_
_entity_poly.entity_id
_entity_poly.type
_entity_poly.pdbx_seq_one_letter_code
_entity_poly.pdbx_strand_id
1 'polypeptide(L)'
;MCKEEATTITLAGKTERAHVNLLFSNQLHQAGKRPPNQNGTWYNLLKNWIYVARPDFKFSTQFLSSFVVSCIFVYQVTVVLLMLITVIISLLKPFLKAMLERNTGLDEALVALQLFQDYSIASVLLACLFAIMQLGFFLRSHRNDVLKTYRTKRGLLPDEILHPKILVGKSLSFCGHQTAFTAIGLLVNVLSVFFLLLPIFVFHLLSKIRTADENSSRILNVIVDILPLIVTPIFTSIAVILLSHFVFKDHSYPDMSITVNNRRLFGIMSYFFFFFNIFVGLWSGLLRVVKGAVIVLVFLPRVDRTIMMRGYRRFDKAYMAYIGFLSVLVAFKHPVMLCFCQLLLEGVRRREAGQTTIASRPRVSGKALNRWFLVVLLMHNPSLVRHRKQGVRPRVQLPSTSDVKVEVSPIDLEDTFPPAERLKSLDVY
;
A
#
# COMPACT_ATOMS: atom_id res chain seq x y z
N MET A 1 49.91 23.51 5.03
CA MET A 1 49.90 22.25 4.25
C MET A 1 48.73 21.39 4.72
N CYS A 2 47.52 21.68 4.24
CA CYS A 2 46.37 20.81 4.44
C CYS A 2 46.34 19.88 3.23
N LYS A 3 46.72 18.61 3.42
CA LYS A 3 46.48 17.57 2.43
C LYS A 3 44.97 17.35 2.42
N GLU A 4 44.30 17.91 1.43
CA GLU A 4 42.94 17.53 1.07
C GLU A 4 42.99 16.04 0.72
N GLU A 5 42.59 15.18 1.66
CA GLU A 5 42.24 13.82 1.33
C GLU A 5 41.11 13.92 0.30
N ALA A 6 41.47 13.70 -0.96
CA ALA A 6 40.52 13.52 -2.05
C ALA A 6 39.69 12.26 -1.73
N THR A 7 38.69 12.44 -0.87
CA THR A 7 37.67 11.44 -0.59
C THR A 7 37.11 11.04 -1.93
N THR A 8 37.34 9.79 -2.30
CA THR A 8 36.97 9.25 -3.60
C THR A 8 35.45 9.21 -3.63
N ILE A 9 34.84 10.28 -4.15
CA ILE A 9 33.38 10.39 -4.19
C ILE A 9 32.86 9.21 -5.02
N THR A 10 32.21 8.28 -4.34
CA THR A 10 31.59 7.10 -4.93
C THR A 10 30.08 7.32 -4.95
N LEU A 11 29.57 7.84 -6.07
CA LEU A 11 28.15 8.08 -6.29
C LEU A 11 27.35 6.78 -6.41
N ALA A 12 27.92 5.78 -7.10
CA ALA A 12 27.30 4.46 -7.29
C ALA A 12 28.06 3.38 -6.52
N GLY A 13 27.40 2.85 -5.49
CA GLY A 13 27.88 1.76 -4.67
C GLY A 13 27.72 0.39 -5.34
N LYS A 14 27.98 -0.66 -4.57
CA LYS A 14 27.87 -2.06 -5.03
C LYS A 14 26.42 -2.42 -5.38
N THR A 15 25.44 -1.86 -4.66
CA THR A 15 24.01 -2.12 -4.84
C THR A 15 23.48 -1.59 -6.17
N GLU A 16 23.83 -0.35 -6.52
CA GLU A 16 23.37 0.29 -7.76
C GLU A 16 23.99 -0.42 -8.97
N ARG A 17 25.28 -0.78 -8.89
CA ARG A 17 25.96 -1.58 -9.93
C ARG A 17 25.34 -2.96 -10.08
N ALA A 18 25.02 -3.64 -8.97
CA ALA A 18 24.34 -4.94 -9.02
C ALA A 18 22.96 -4.82 -9.70
N HIS A 19 22.21 -3.77 -9.39
CA HIS A 19 20.92 -3.51 -10.04
C HIS A 19 21.06 -3.30 -11.56
N VAL A 20 22.03 -2.49 -11.99
CA VAL A 20 22.29 -2.24 -13.41
C VAL A 20 22.80 -3.48 -14.13
N ASN A 21 23.66 -4.29 -13.50
CA ASN A 21 24.12 -5.55 -14.06
C ASN A 21 22.96 -6.54 -14.28
N LEU A 22 22.05 -6.64 -13.30
CA LEU A 22 20.84 -7.48 -13.41
C LEU A 22 19.84 -6.95 -14.45
N LEU A 23 19.84 -5.64 -14.68
CA LEU A 23 19.05 -5.02 -15.74
C LEU A 23 19.61 -5.42 -17.12
N PHE A 24 20.92 -5.30 -17.33
CA PHE A 24 21.56 -5.69 -18.59
C PHE A 24 21.53 -7.20 -18.84
N SER A 25 21.57 -8.04 -17.80
CA SER A 25 21.44 -9.49 -17.94
C SER A 25 19.99 -9.98 -18.10
N ASN A 26 19.00 -9.08 -18.15
CA ASN A 26 17.56 -9.39 -18.17
C ASN A 26 17.09 -10.28 -16.99
N GLN A 27 17.84 -10.34 -15.89
CA GLN A 27 17.53 -11.16 -14.70
C GLN A 27 16.85 -10.38 -13.57
N LEU A 28 16.50 -9.11 -13.78
CA LEU A 28 15.86 -8.25 -12.78
C LEU A 28 14.57 -8.83 -12.18
N HIS A 29 13.81 -9.59 -12.98
CA HIS A 29 12.58 -10.27 -12.54
C HIS A 29 12.84 -11.52 -11.71
N GLN A 30 14.02 -12.13 -11.87
CA GLN A 30 14.45 -13.32 -11.13
C GLN A 30 15.08 -12.95 -9.78
N ALA A 31 15.68 -11.76 -9.66
CA ALA A 31 16.40 -11.29 -8.47
C ALA A 31 15.62 -11.30 -7.13
N GLY A 32 14.29 -11.42 -7.15
CA GLY A 32 13.47 -11.56 -5.94
C GLY A 32 12.54 -12.78 -5.92
N LYS A 33 12.66 -13.68 -6.90
CA LYS A 33 11.96 -14.96 -6.89
C LYS A 33 12.94 -16.00 -6.33
N ARG A 34 12.79 -16.34 -5.05
CA ARG A 34 13.43 -17.55 -4.53
C ARG A 34 12.55 -18.75 -4.87
N PRO A 35 13.13 -19.92 -5.23
CA PRO A 35 12.33 -21.14 -5.37
C PRO A 35 11.60 -21.42 -4.04
N PRO A 36 10.34 -21.89 -4.08
CA PRO A 36 9.61 -22.23 -2.88
C PRO A 36 10.37 -23.33 -2.15
N ASN A 37 10.91 -23.00 -0.97
CA ASN A 37 11.58 -23.99 -0.13
C ASN A 37 10.50 -24.83 0.58
N GLN A 38 10.06 -25.91 -0.05
CA GLN A 38 8.98 -26.79 0.47
C GLN A 38 9.36 -27.44 1.81
N ASN A 39 10.65 -27.55 2.13
CA ASN A 39 11.16 -28.16 3.38
C ASN A 39 11.72 -27.11 4.37
N GLY A 40 11.38 -25.83 4.21
CA GLY A 40 11.86 -24.78 5.10
C GLY A 40 11.12 -24.74 6.44
N THR A 41 11.84 -24.57 7.54
CA THR A 41 11.24 -24.35 8.87
C THR A 41 10.25 -23.17 8.86
N TRP A 42 9.19 -23.22 9.67
CA TRP A 42 8.09 -22.24 9.68
C TRP A 42 8.54 -20.77 9.80
N TYR A 43 9.62 -20.50 10.54
CA TYR A 43 10.17 -19.14 10.67
C TYR A 43 10.77 -18.60 9.36
N ASN A 44 11.32 -19.47 8.51
CA ASN A 44 11.83 -19.09 7.19
C ASN A 44 10.69 -18.76 6.22
N LEU A 45 9.56 -19.47 6.33
CA LEU A 45 8.34 -19.16 5.59
C LEU A 45 7.79 -17.80 6.02
N LEU A 46 7.69 -17.55 7.33
CA LEU A 46 7.25 -16.26 7.86
C LEU A 46 8.16 -15.11 7.43
N LYS A 47 9.48 -15.29 7.53
CA LYS A 47 10.47 -14.31 7.06
C LYS A 47 10.29 -14.00 5.57
N ASN A 48 10.14 -15.04 4.73
CA ASN A 48 9.95 -14.86 3.29
C ASN A 48 8.59 -14.24 2.95
N TRP A 49 7.56 -14.48 3.77
CA TRP A 49 6.25 -13.88 3.62
C TRP A 49 6.28 -12.38 3.91
N ILE A 50 6.95 -11.99 4.99
CA ILE A 50 7.11 -10.58 5.39
C ILE A 50 8.06 -9.85 4.43
N TYR A 51 9.30 -10.32 4.29
CA TYR A 51 10.30 -9.63 3.47
C TYR A 51 11.41 -10.54 2.92
N VAL A 52 11.54 -10.59 1.59
CA VAL A 52 12.64 -11.27 0.90
C VAL A 52 13.79 -10.29 0.65
N ALA A 53 14.96 -10.51 1.25
CA ALA A 53 16.13 -9.66 1.00
C ALA A 53 16.57 -9.73 -0.47
N ARG A 54 16.87 -8.56 -1.04
CA ARG A 54 17.29 -8.36 -2.43
C ARG A 54 18.66 -7.67 -2.44
N PRO A 55 19.68 -8.20 -3.15
CA PRO A 55 21.01 -7.58 -3.20
C PRO A 55 21.05 -6.32 -4.08
N ASP A 56 20.05 -6.14 -4.94
CA ASP A 56 19.89 -5.04 -5.91
C ASP A 56 19.12 -3.84 -5.36
N PHE A 57 18.77 -3.85 -4.07
CA PHE A 57 17.92 -2.82 -3.47
C PHE A 57 18.38 -2.44 -2.07
N LYS A 58 18.45 -1.12 -1.82
CA LYS A 58 18.77 -0.54 -0.52
C LYS A 58 17.69 0.47 -0.13
N PHE A 59 17.22 0.40 1.10
CA PHE A 59 16.27 1.38 1.64
C PHE A 59 16.91 2.75 1.84
N SER A 60 16.12 3.81 1.69
CA SER A 60 16.55 5.15 2.06
C SER A 60 16.68 5.27 3.58
N THR A 61 17.69 6.00 4.05
CA THR A 61 17.90 6.28 5.48
C THR A 61 16.71 6.98 6.11
N GLN A 62 16.10 7.95 5.41
CA GLN A 62 14.90 8.66 5.84
C GLN A 62 13.69 7.72 6.04
N PHE A 63 13.52 6.73 5.15
CA PHE A 63 12.45 5.75 5.30
C PHE A 63 12.71 4.82 6.48
N LEU A 64 13.96 4.34 6.61
CA LEU A 64 14.34 3.45 7.69
C LEU A 64 14.24 4.14 9.06
N SER A 65 14.59 5.42 9.17
CA SER A 65 14.43 6.19 10.41
C SER A 65 12.96 6.34 10.79
N SER A 66 12.09 6.71 9.83
CA SER A 66 10.65 6.80 10.08
C SER A 66 10.04 5.45 10.49
N PHE A 67 10.50 4.35 9.90
CA PHE A 67 10.09 3.00 10.29
C PHE A 67 10.49 2.67 11.74
N VAL A 68 11.75 2.91 12.11
CA VAL A 68 12.24 2.66 13.48
C VAL A 68 11.48 3.52 14.50
N VAL A 69 11.27 4.80 14.18
CA VAL A 69 10.47 5.71 15.04
C VAL A 69 9.04 5.19 15.19
N SER A 70 8.42 4.69 14.12
CA SER A 70 7.08 4.10 14.18
C SER A 70 7.04 2.85 15.07
N CYS A 71 8.06 1.99 15.02
CA CYS A 71 8.16 0.82 15.91
C CYS A 71 8.31 1.23 17.39
N ILE A 72 9.19 2.19 17.70
CA ILE A 72 9.36 2.72 19.05
C ILE A 72 8.04 3.31 19.55
N PHE A 73 7.35 4.06 18.70
CA PHE A 73 6.08 4.69 19.03
C PHE A 73 4.98 3.65 19.33
N VAL A 74 4.86 2.61 18.50
CA VAL A 74 3.93 1.50 18.74
C VAL A 74 4.19 0.84 20.10
N TYR A 75 5.47 0.61 20.44
CA TYR A 75 5.84 0.07 21.74
C TYR A 75 5.42 1.00 22.90
N GLN A 76 5.78 2.29 22.84
CA GLN A 76 5.47 3.27 23.88
C GLN A 76 3.96 3.41 24.11
N VAL A 77 3.18 3.55 23.04
CA VAL A 77 1.71 3.67 23.15
C VAL A 77 1.08 2.39 23.67
N THR A 78 1.57 1.22 23.27
CA THR A 78 1.07 -0.06 23.80
C THR A 78 1.28 -0.15 25.31
N VAL A 79 2.49 0.18 25.80
CA VAL A 79 2.79 0.17 27.25
C VAL A 79 1.90 1.16 28.00
N VAL A 80 1.75 2.38 27.47
CA VAL A 80 0.87 3.41 28.08
C VAL A 80 -0.58 2.93 28.13
N LEU A 81 -1.10 2.32 27.07
CA LEU A 81 -2.47 1.80 27.04
C LEU A 81 -2.67 0.66 28.05
N LEU A 82 -1.71 -0.25 28.18
CA LEU A 82 -1.77 -1.33 29.17
C LEU A 82 -1.78 -0.78 30.60
N MET A 83 -0.91 0.19 30.91
CA MET A 83 -0.88 0.87 32.21
C MET A 83 -2.17 1.65 32.48
N LEU A 84 -2.71 2.32 31.47
CA LEU A 84 -3.95 3.07 31.60
C LEU A 84 -5.13 2.15 31.94
N ILE A 85 -5.26 1.01 31.26
CA ILE A 85 -6.32 0.02 31.52
C ILE A 85 -6.22 -0.50 32.96
N THR A 86 -5.02 -0.88 33.44
CA THR A 86 -4.86 -1.41 34.80
C THR A 86 -5.15 -0.35 35.87
N VAL A 87 -4.72 0.90 35.65
CA VAL A 87 -5.02 2.02 36.56
C VAL A 87 -6.52 2.30 36.63
N ILE A 88 -7.21 2.42 35.48
CA ILE A 88 -8.66 2.65 35.44
C ILE A 88 -9.42 1.57 36.20
N ILE A 89 -9.10 0.30 35.96
CA ILE A 89 -9.78 -0.82 36.64
C ILE A 89 -9.45 -0.84 38.14
N SER A 90 -8.21 -0.52 38.53
CA SER A 90 -7.83 -0.43 39.95
C SER A 90 -8.60 0.66 40.71
N LEU A 91 -8.91 1.77 40.05
CA LEU A 91 -9.70 2.85 40.61
C LEU A 91 -11.20 2.51 40.67
N LEU A 92 -11.70 1.79 39.66
CA LEU A 92 -13.12 1.42 39.56
C LEU A 92 -13.51 0.30 40.54
N LYS A 93 -12.62 -0.66 40.82
CA LYS A 93 -12.85 -1.78 41.75
C LYS A 93 -13.36 -1.35 43.15
N PRO A 94 -12.66 -0.47 43.90
CA PRO A 94 -13.11 -0.05 45.23
C PRO A 94 -14.38 0.80 45.17
N PHE A 95 -14.53 1.64 44.15
CA PHE A 95 -15.74 2.44 43.95
C PHE A 95 -16.97 1.55 43.72
N LEU A 96 -16.84 0.53 42.87
CA LEU A 96 -17.91 -0.42 42.60
C LEU A 96 -18.26 -1.22 43.87
N LYS A 97 -17.26 -1.63 44.66
CA LYS A 97 -17.48 -2.32 45.93
C LYS A 97 -18.29 -1.46 46.91
N ALA A 98 -17.94 -0.19 47.08
CA ALA A 98 -18.66 0.73 47.96
C ALA A 98 -20.10 1.01 47.49
N MET A 99 -20.33 1.09 46.18
CA MET A 99 -21.66 1.35 45.60
C MET A 99 -22.58 0.12 45.66
N LEU A 100 -22.05 -1.08 45.44
CA LEU A 100 -22.84 -2.33 45.36
C LEU A 100 -22.90 -3.12 46.67
N GLU A 101 -22.27 -2.67 47.75
CA GLU A 101 -22.34 -3.30 49.08
C GLU A 101 -23.78 -3.44 49.61
N ARG A 102 -24.73 -2.72 49.00
CA ARG A 102 -26.17 -2.73 49.32
C ARG A 102 -27.02 -3.69 48.45
N ASN A 103 -26.46 -4.26 47.39
CA ASN A 103 -27.18 -5.09 46.40
C ASN A 103 -26.61 -6.52 46.29
N THR A 104 -27.47 -7.50 45.99
CA THR A 104 -27.11 -8.94 45.88
C THR A 104 -26.26 -9.30 44.64
N GLY A 105 -25.94 -8.35 43.76
CA GLY A 105 -25.23 -8.58 42.48
C GLY A 105 -23.74 -8.21 42.47
N LEU A 106 -23.11 -8.05 43.65
CA LEU A 106 -21.71 -7.61 43.76
C LEU A 106 -20.72 -8.59 43.08
N ASP A 107 -20.93 -9.89 43.26
CA ASP A 107 -20.04 -10.92 42.72
C ASP A 107 -20.10 -10.97 41.18
N GLU A 108 -21.28 -10.84 40.60
CA GLU A 108 -21.48 -10.79 39.14
C GLU A 108 -20.79 -9.57 38.51
N ALA A 109 -20.91 -8.40 39.14
CA ALA A 109 -20.32 -7.17 38.65
C ALA A 109 -18.78 -7.19 38.75
N LEU A 110 -18.23 -7.77 39.82
CA LEU A 110 -16.78 -7.92 39.97
C LEU A 110 -16.21 -8.91 38.95
N VAL A 111 -16.91 -10.01 38.69
CA VAL A 111 -16.57 -10.98 37.64
C VAL A 111 -16.58 -10.32 36.26
N ALA A 112 -17.63 -9.55 35.94
CA ALA A 112 -17.72 -8.83 34.66
C ALA A 112 -16.57 -7.84 34.46
N LEU A 113 -16.18 -7.12 35.52
CA LEU A 113 -15.08 -6.15 35.51
C LEU A 113 -13.71 -6.83 35.30
N GLN A 114 -13.48 -7.98 35.92
CA GLN A 114 -12.26 -8.77 35.71
C GLN A 114 -12.18 -9.30 34.27
N LEU A 115 -13.28 -9.87 33.76
CA LEU A 115 -13.34 -10.30 32.36
C LEU A 115 -13.07 -9.11 31.42
N PHE A 116 -13.68 -7.95 31.66
CA PHE A 116 -13.45 -6.77 30.83
C PHE A 116 -11.97 -6.34 30.81
N GLN A 117 -11.29 -6.42 31.95
CA GLN A 117 -9.85 -6.16 32.05
C GLN A 117 -9.04 -7.13 31.17
N ASP A 118 -9.29 -8.43 31.29
CA ASP A 118 -8.55 -9.46 30.54
C ASP A 118 -8.74 -9.31 29.02
N TYR A 119 -9.96 -9.05 28.57
CA TYR A 119 -10.28 -8.82 27.16
C TYR A 119 -9.68 -7.53 26.61
N SER A 120 -9.65 -6.47 27.43
CA SER A 120 -9.01 -5.20 27.04
C SER A 120 -7.49 -5.32 26.93
N ILE A 121 -6.86 -6.13 27.78
CA ILE A 121 -5.42 -6.43 27.67
C ILE A 121 -5.16 -7.28 26.41
N ALA A 122 -5.97 -8.31 26.18
CA ALA A 122 -5.85 -9.17 25.00
C ALA A 122 -6.02 -8.38 23.70
N SER A 123 -6.96 -7.44 23.63
CA SER A 123 -7.17 -6.60 22.44
C SER A 123 -5.98 -5.71 22.15
N VAL A 124 -5.36 -5.11 23.17
CA VAL A 124 -4.16 -4.28 23.01
C VAL A 124 -2.96 -5.09 22.52
N LEU A 125 -2.75 -6.28 23.06
CA LEU A 125 -1.66 -7.17 22.63
C LEU A 125 -1.84 -7.63 21.18
N LEU A 126 -3.05 -8.05 20.81
CA LEU A 126 -3.37 -8.45 19.44
C LEU A 126 -3.26 -7.28 18.45
N ALA A 127 -3.70 -6.09 18.84
CA ALA A 127 -3.56 -4.88 18.02
C ALA A 127 -2.09 -4.50 17.82
N CYS A 128 -1.24 -4.66 18.83
CA CYS A 128 0.20 -4.44 18.73
C CYS A 128 0.85 -5.43 17.75
N LEU A 129 0.54 -6.72 17.86
CA LEU A 129 1.01 -7.75 16.93
C LEU A 129 0.59 -7.43 15.49
N PHE A 130 -0.68 -7.03 15.31
CA PHE A 130 -1.19 -6.62 14.01
C PHE A 130 -0.47 -5.38 13.47
N ALA A 131 -0.21 -4.36 14.28
CA ALA A 131 0.53 -3.16 13.88
C ALA A 131 1.97 -3.49 13.43
N ILE A 132 2.68 -4.37 14.16
CA ILE A 132 4.02 -4.83 13.78
C ILE A 132 3.98 -5.58 12.44
N MET A 133 2.99 -6.45 12.23
CA MET A 133 2.80 -7.15 10.97
C MET A 133 2.54 -6.18 9.82
N GLN A 134 1.71 -5.15 10.02
CA GLN A 134 1.41 -4.12 9.02
C GLN A 134 2.65 -3.29 8.66
N LEU A 135 3.49 -2.94 9.63
CA LEU A 135 4.78 -2.30 9.40
C LEU A 135 5.71 -3.20 8.57
N GLY A 136 5.74 -4.51 8.84
CA GLY A 136 6.48 -5.48 8.04
C GLY A 136 6.01 -5.52 6.58
N PHE A 137 4.70 -5.53 6.34
CA PHE A 137 4.14 -5.46 4.98
C PHE A 137 4.40 -4.14 4.29
N PHE A 138 4.47 -3.04 5.03
CA PHE A 138 4.81 -1.73 4.50
C PHE A 138 6.25 -1.72 3.93
N LEU A 139 7.22 -2.38 4.57
CA LEU A 139 8.59 -2.52 4.01
C LEU A 139 8.58 -3.20 2.64
N ARG A 140 7.82 -4.29 2.51
CA ARG A 140 7.70 -5.04 1.25
C ARG A 140 6.98 -4.21 0.18
N SER A 141 5.90 -3.54 0.55
CA SER A 141 5.13 -2.68 -0.35
C SER A 141 5.97 -1.52 -0.85
N HIS A 142 6.67 -0.83 0.07
CA HIS A 142 7.53 0.31 -0.26
C HIS A 142 8.63 -0.06 -1.26
N ARG A 143 9.33 -1.18 -1.05
CA ARG A 143 10.31 -1.65 -2.03
C ARG A 143 9.69 -1.86 -3.41
N ASN A 144 8.54 -2.53 -3.47
CA ASN A 144 7.87 -2.81 -4.75
C ASN A 144 7.43 -1.50 -5.43
N ASP A 145 6.97 -0.53 -4.66
CA ASP A 145 6.58 0.80 -5.13
C ASP A 145 7.78 1.58 -5.70
N VAL A 146 8.93 1.55 -5.03
CA VAL A 146 10.19 2.14 -5.55
C VAL A 146 10.59 1.49 -6.87
N LEU A 147 10.65 0.15 -6.91
CA LEU A 147 11.04 -0.59 -8.11
C LEU A 147 10.06 -0.38 -9.28
N LYS A 148 8.76 -0.25 -8.98
CA LYS A 148 7.73 0.07 -9.98
C LYS A 148 7.89 1.49 -10.51
N THR A 149 8.24 2.42 -9.63
CA THR A 149 8.46 3.83 -9.99
C THR A 149 9.70 4.00 -10.86
N TYR A 150 10.78 3.23 -10.65
CA TYR A 150 11.93 3.21 -11.57
C TYR A 150 11.57 2.87 -13.02
N ARG A 151 10.52 2.07 -13.23
CA ARG A 151 10.10 1.62 -14.58
C ARG A 151 9.08 2.54 -15.23
N THR A 152 8.39 3.38 -14.47
CA THR A 152 7.17 4.06 -14.93
C THR A 152 7.40 5.56 -15.01
N LYS A 153 7.22 6.16 -16.19
CA LYS A 153 7.38 7.61 -16.40
C LYS A 153 6.42 8.46 -15.56
N ARG A 154 5.22 7.95 -15.27
CA ARG A 154 4.19 8.61 -14.44
C ARG A 154 4.13 8.11 -12.99
N GLY A 155 5.09 7.27 -12.56
CA GLY A 155 5.11 6.71 -11.21
C GLY A 155 3.88 5.87 -10.86
N LEU A 156 3.41 5.97 -9.60
CA LEU A 156 2.23 5.24 -9.09
C LEU A 156 0.88 5.94 -9.37
N LEU A 157 0.90 7.16 -9.88
CA LEU A 157 -0.29 7.95 -10.24
C LEU A 157 -0.31 8.22 -11.75
N PRO A 158 -0.62 7.22 -12.59
CA PRO A 158 -0.62 7.39 -14.05
C PRO A 158 -1.68 8.38 -14.57
N ASP A 159 -2.73 8.61 -13.78
CA ASP A 159 -3.90 9.41 -14.15
C ASP A 159 -3.81 10.86 -13.66
N GLU A 160 -2.84 11.19 -12.81
CA GLU A 160 -2.76 12.49 -12.15
C GLU A 160 -1.41 13.16 -12.42
N ILE A 161 -1.46 14.35 -13.02
CA ILE A 161 -0.26 15.17 -13.23
C ILE A 161 -0.06 15.99 -11.96
N LEU A 162 1.03 15.73 -11.23
CA LEU A 162 1.46 16.54 -10.08
C LEU A 162 2.67 17.38 -10.47
N HIS A 163 2.65 18.66 -10.10
CA HIS A 163 3.80 19.54 -10.30
C HIS A 163 4.96 19.17 -9.36
N PRO A 164 6.23 19.21 -9.82
CA PRO A 164 7.40 18.85 -9.00
C PRO A 164 7.52 19.63 -7.70
N LYS A 165 7.14 20.93 -7.70
CA LYS A 165 7.18 21.80 -6.50
C LYS A 165 6.32 21.24 -5.36
N ILE A 166 5.09 20.82 -5.69
CA ILE A 166 4.14 20.26 -4.73
C ILE A 166 4.69 18.93 -4.19
N LEU A 167 5.26 18.10 -5.07
CA LEU A 167 5.80 16.79 -4.72
C LEU A 167 6.95 16.87 -3.72
N VAL A 168 7.85 17.84 -3.91
CA VAL A 168 8.93 18.15 -2.96
C VAL A 168 8.38 18.61 -1.62
N GLY A 169 7.41 19.54 -1.62
CA GLY A 169 6.77 19.98 -0.38
C GLY A 169 6.09 18.84 0.38
N LYS A 170 5.37 17.96 -0.32
CA LYS A 170 4.71 16.78 0.27
C LYS A 170 5.73 15.77 0.82
N SER A 171 6.88 15.60 0.16
CA SER A 171 7.96 14.72 0.61
C SER A 171 8.50 15.09 2.00
N LEU A 172 8.58 16.39 2.32
CA LEU A 172 9.08 16.85 3.63
C LEU A 172 8.18 16.41 4.79
N SER A 173 6.88 16.27 4.53
CA SER A 173 5.88 15.91 5.53
C SER A 173 5.74 14.40 5.79
N PHE A 174 6.40 13.56 4.99
CA PHE A 174 6.20 12.11 5.00
C PHE A 174 6.47 11.46 6.37
N CYS A 175 7.62 11.77 7.00
CA CYS A 175 8.00 11.13 8.26
C CYS A 175 6.99 11.41 9.39
N GLY A 176 6.46 12.63 9.46
CA GLY A 176 5.44 12.99 10.45
C GLY A 176 4.10 12.29 10.19
N HIS A 177 3.64 12.29 8.94
CA HIS A 177 2.40 11.60 8.58
C HIS A 177 2.50 10.09 8.83
N GLN A 178 3.62 9.45 8.51
CA GLN A 178 3.83 8.02 8.76
C GLN A 178 3.68 7.67 10.24
N THR A 179 4.36 8.39 11.13
CA THR A 179 4.29 8.12 12.57
C THR A 179 2.90 8.42 13.13
N ALA A 180 2.29 9.55 12.74
CA ALA A 180 0.96 9.95 13.23
C ALA A 180 -0.15 8.99 12.79
N PHE A 181 -0.14 8.53 11.54
CA PHE A 181 -1.12 7.55 11.06
C PHE A 181 -0.90 6.16 11.68
N THR A 182 0.34 5.79 11.98
CA THR A 182 0.63 4.57 12.75
C THR A 182 0.05 4.69 14.17
N ALA A 183 0.15 5.86 14.80
CA ALA A 183 -0.40 6.14 16.13
C ALA A 183 -1.93 6.01 16.17
N ILE A 184 -2.62 6.75 15.31
CA ILE A 184 -4.08 6.74 15.22
C ILE A 184 -4.56 5.35 14.79
N GLY A 185 -3.87 4.73 13.83
CA GLY A 185 -4.15 3.38 13.37
C GLY A 185 -4.04 2.34 14.48
N LEU A 186 -3.09 2.47 15.41
CA LEU A 186 -3.00 1.59 16.58
C LEU A 186 -4.23 1.74 17.48
N LEU A 187 -4.66 2.96 17.80
CA LEU A 187 -5.85 3.21 18.63
C LEU A 187 -7.12 2.61 17.98
N VAL A 188 -7.28 2.84 16.67
CA VAL A 188 -8.41 2.29 15.92
C VAL A 188 -8.34 0.75 15.85
N ASN A 189 -7.15 0.17 15.72
CA ASN A 189 -6.96 -1.28 15.75
C ASN A 189 -7.31 -1.88 17.11
N VAL A 190 -6.94 -1.23 18.22
CA VAL A 190 -7.34 -1.68 19.58
C VAL A 190 -8.85 -1.73 19.69
N LEU A 191 -9.53 -0.67 19.27
CA LEU A 191 -10.99 -0.60 19.28
C LEU A 191 -11.60 -1.67 18.37
N SER A 192 -11.07 -1.84 17.16
CA SER A 192 -11.54 -2.85 16.21
C SER A 192 -11.39 -4.27 16.75
N VAL A 193 -10.24 -4.61 17.33
CA VAL A 193 -10.01 -5.95 17.88
C VAL A 193 -10.90 -6.18 19.09
N PHE A 194 -11.08 -5.17 19.94
CA PHE A 194 -12.01 -5.25 21.07
C PHE A 194 -13.44 -5.57 20.63
N PHE A 195 -13.96 -4.86 19.61
CA PHE A 195 -15.28 -5.17 19.05
C PHE A 195 -15.37 -6.56 18.40
N LEU A 196 -14.30 -7.04 17.76
CA LEU A 196 -14.25 -8.40 17.21
C LEU A 196 -14.27 -9.48 18.30
N LEU A 197 -13.73 -9.20 19.49
CA LEU A 197 -13.75 -10.10 20.64
C LEU A 197 -15.04 -10.01 21.47
N LEU A 198 -15.89 -9.00 21.22
CA LEU A 198 -17.12 -8.76 21.97
C LEU A 198 -18.09 -9.97 22.01
N PRO A 199 -18.33 -10.72 20.91
CA PRO A 199 -19.20 -11.89 20.97
C PRO A 199 -18.68 -12.98 21.90
N ILE A 200 -17.36 -13.17 21.94
CA ILE A 200 -16.69 -14.14 22.82
C ILE A 200 -16.81 -13.67 24.28
N PHE A 201 -16.61 -12.37 24.52
CA PHE A 201 -16.83 -11.76 25.84
C PHE A 201 -18.26 -11.95 26.34
N VAL A 202 -19.26 -11.64 25.52
CA VAL A 202 -20.68 -11.79 25.88
C VAL A 202 -21.01 -13.26 26.16
N PHE A 203 -20.52 -14.18 25.34
CA PHE A 203 -20.71 -15.62 25.57
C PHE A 203 -20.09 -16.07 26.90
N HIS A 204 -18.86 -15.65 27.19
CA HIS A 204 -18.18 -16.01 28.44
C HIS A 204 -18.83 -15.37 29.67
N LEU A 205 -19.31 -14.14 29.55
CA LEU A 205 -20.06 -13.43 30.59
C LEU A 205 -21.38 -14.14 30.90
N LEU A 206 -22.16 -14.49 29.86
CA LEU A 206 -23.42 -15.21 30.01
C LEU A 206 -23.21 -16.60 30.62
N SER A 207 -22.17 -17.32 30.20
CA SER A 207 -21.82 -18.64 30.75
C SER A 207 -21.43 -18.58 32.24
N LYS A 208 -20.92 -17.45 32.73
CA LYS A 208 -20.44 -17.30 34.10
C LYS A 208 -21.51 -16.74 35.05
N ILE A 209 -22.49 -16.00 34.52
CA ILE A 209 -23.59 -15.41 35.29
C ILE A 209 -24.85 -16.31 35.31
N ARG A 210 -25.14 -17.07 34.24
CA ARG A 210 -26.40 -17.82 34.10
C ARG A 210 -26.15 -19.31 33.83
N THR A 211 -26.82 -20.20 34.55
CA THR A 211 -26.82 -21.65 34.30
C THR A 211 -27.37 -21.97 32.90
N ALA A 212 -26.74 -22.95 32.25
CA ALA A 212 -26.75 -23.17 30.79
C ALA A 212 -28.09 -23.58 30.14
N ASP A 213 -29.09 -23.98 30.92
CA ASP A 213 -30.29 -24.65 30.37
C ASP A 213 -31.40 -23.71 29.87
N GLU A 214 -31.54 -22.49 30.41
CA GLU A 214 -32.61 -21.57 29.99
C GLU A 214 -32.29 -20.74 28.72
N ASN A 215 -31.01 -20.59 28.35
CA ASN A 215 -30.57 -19.66 27.32
C ASN A 215 -30.46 -20.30 25.92
N SER A 216 -30.15 -21.59 25.83
CA SER A 216 -29.97 -22.29 24.55
C SER A 216 -31.25 -22.30 23.71
N SER A 217 -32.39 -22.53 24.36
CA SER A 217 -33.71 -22.58 23.72
C SER A 217 -34.14 -21.22 23.16
N ARG A 218 -33.89 -20.12 23.88
CA ARG A 218 -34.22 -18.76 23.41
C ARG A 218 -33.36 -18.31 22.22
N ILE A 219 -32.06 -18.62 22.25
CA ILE A 219 -31.15 -18.29 21.14
C ILE A 219 -31.53 -19.09 19.89
N LEU A 220 -31.85 -20.37 20.04
CA LEU A 220 -32.27 -21.22 18.92
C LEU A 220 -33.58 -20.72 18.30
N ASN A 221 -34.56 -20.30 19.10
CA ASN A 221 -35.81 -19.76 18.58
C ASN A 221 -35.59 -18.50 17.74
N VAL A 222 -34.77 -17.57 18.22
CA VAL A 222 -34.42 -16.35 17.46
C VAL A 222 -33.67 -16.68 16.16
N ILE A 223 -32.78 -17.68 16.19
CA ILE A 223 -32.06 -18.12 14.98
C ILE A 223 -33.03 -18.70 13.96
N VAL A 224 -33.98 -19.54 14.38
CA VAL A 224 -34.98 -20.15 13.50
C VAL A 224 -35.86 -19.07 12.84
N ASP A 225 -36.23 -18.03 13.58
CA ASP A 225 -37.04 -16.92 13.05
C ASP A 225 -36.28 -16.07 12.00
N ILE A 226 -34.98 -15.88 12.17
CA ILE A 226 -34.14 -15.09 11.24
C ILE A 226 -33.65 -15.94 10.05
N LEU A 227 -33.65 -17.27 10.18
CA LEU A 227 -33.10 -18.19 9.18
C LEU A 227 -33.67 -17.98 7.76
N PRO A 228 -34.99 -17.79 7.54
CA PRO A 228 -35.55 -17.57 6.20
C PRO A 228 -35.00 -16.30 5.52
N LEU A 229 -34.70 -15.25 6.29
CA LEU A 229 -34.16 -13.99 5.77
C LEU A 229 -32.75 -14.16 5.19
N ILE A 230 -31.96 -15.10 5.73
CA ILE A 230 -30.58 -15.37 5.28
C ILE A 230 -30.55 -16.46 4.21
N VAL A 231 -31.38 -17.50 4.33
CA VAL A 231 -31.38 -18.63 3.40
C VAL A 231 -31.92 -18.23 2.02
N THR A 232 -32.96 -17.40 1.97
CA THR A 232 -33.59 -16.97 0.71
C THR A 232 -32.64 -16.25 -0.27
N PRO A 233 -31.80 -15.26 0.12
CA PRO A 233 -30.85 -14.64 -0.80
C PRO A 233 -29.72 -15.58 -1.21
N ILE A 234 -29.29 -16.50 -0.34
CA ILE A 234 -28.25 -17.51 -0.66
C ILE A 234 -28.79 -18.46 -1.73
N PHE A 235 -29.98 -19.02 -1.51
CA PHE A 235 -30.62 -19.92 -2.46
C PHE A 235 -30.86 -19.24 -3.81
N THR A 236 -31.37 -18.01 -3.80
CA THR A 236 -31.57 -17.21 -5.03
C THR A 236 -30.26 -17.01 -5.78
N SER A 237 -29.18 -16.66 -5.08
CA SER A 237 -27.86 -16.46 -5.70
C SER A 237 -27.34 -17.74 -6.35
N ILE A 238 -27.50 -18.88 -5.68
CA ILE A 238 -27.12 -20.21 -6.22
C ILE A 238 -27.97 -20.53 -7.44
N ALA A 239 -29.29 -20.33 -7.38
CA ALA A 239 -30.20 -20.59 -8.50
C ALA A 239 -29.84 -19.75 -9.74
N VAL A 240 -29.53 -18.47 -9.57
CA VAL A 240 -29.09 -17.59 -10.68
C VAL A 240 -27.75 -18.07 -11.27
N ILE A 241 -26.79 -18.48 -10.43
CA ILE A 241 -25.51 -19.04 -10.90
C ILE A 241 -25.73 -20.32 -11.70
N LEU A 242 -26.57 -21.24 -11.21
CA LEU A 242 -26.90 -22.48 -11.93
C LEU A 242 -27.60 -22.19 -13.26
N LEU A 243 -28.62 -21.33 -13.29
CA LEU A 243 -29.34 -20.97 -14.52
C LEU A 243 -28.41 -20.28 -15.54
N SER A 244 -27.55 -19.37 -15.08
CA SER A 244 -26.58 -18.70 -15.95
C SER A 244 -25.57 -19.67 -16.56
N HIS A 245 -25.11 -20.67 -15.80
CA HIS A 245 -24.13 -21.63 -16.28
C HIS A 245 -24.73 -22.73 -17.17
N PHE A 246 -25.90 -23.27 -16.82
CA PHE A 246 -26.48 -24.44 -17.49
C PHE A 246 -27.56 -24.11 -18.54
N VAL A 247 -28.28 -23.00 -18.40
CA VAL A 247 -29.45 -22.69 -19.25
C VAL A 247 -29.15 -21.53 -20.20
N PHE A 248 -28.58 -20.44 -19.69
CA PHE A 248 -28.42 -19.20 -20.47
C PHE A 248 -27.07 -19.09 -21.17
N LYS A 249 -26.05 -19.83 -20.75
CA LYS A 249 -24.76 -19.87 -21.43
C LYS A 249 -24.91 -20.58 -22.77
N ASP A 250 -24.53 -19.90 -23.85
CA ASP A 250 -24.34 -20.57 -25.13
C ASP A 250 -22.96 -21.24 -25.14
N HIS A 251 -22.93 -22.56 -25.20
CA HIS A 251 -21.68 -23.34 -25.23
C HIS A 251 -20.99 -23.33 -26.60
N SER A 252 -21.64 -22.77 -27.63
CA SER A 252 -21.15 -22.78 -29.01
C SER A 252 -20.08 -21.71 -29.27
N TYR A 253 -20.02 -20.66 -28.45
CA TYR A 253 -19.10 -19.53 -28.60
C TYR A 253 -18.06 -19.47 -27.46
N PRO A 254 -16.84 -18.98 -27.73
CA PRO A 254 -15.85 -18.75 -26.68
C PRO A 254 -16.32 -17.68 -25.69
N ASP A 255 -15.91 -17.81 -24.42
CA ASP A 255 -16.29 -16.96 -23.27
C ASP A 255 -15.87 -15.46 -23.38
N MET A 256 -15.46 -15.01 -24.57
CA MET A 256 -15.14 -13.62 -24.88
C MET A 256 -16.34 -12.80 -25.36
N SER A 257 -17.36 -13.43 -25.95
CA SER A 257 -18.56 -12.74 -26.42
C SER A 257 -19.76 -13.05 -25.55
N ILE A 258 -20.45 -12.01 -25.06
CA ILE A 258 -21.69 -12.15 -24.28
C ILE A 258 -22.79 -12.63 -25.23
N THR A 259 -23.13 -13.91 -25.16
CA THR A 259 -24.20 -14.55 -25.92
C THR A 259 -25.12 -15.28 -24.96
N VAL A 260 -26.44 -15.10 -25.14
CA VAL A 260 -27.46 -15.70 -24.29
C VAL A 260 -28.27 -16.69 -25.12
N ASN A 261 -28.25 -17.95 -24.71
CA ASN A 261 -29.11 -18.98 -25.28
C ASN A 261 -30.57 -18.72 -24.84
N ASN A 262 -31.51 -18.85 -25.78
CA ASN A 262 -32.95 -18.63 -25.56
C ASN A 262 -33.30 -17.32 -24.83
N ARG A 263 -33.18 -16.20 -25.56
CA ARG A 263 -33.46 -14.84 -25.05
C ARG A 263 -34.86 -14.65 -24.44
N ARG A 264 -35.88 -15.41 -24.89
CA ARG A 264 -37.25 -15.32 -24.35
C ARG A 264 -37.33 -15.87 -22.93
N LEU A 265 -36.74 -17.04 -22.70
CA LEU A 265 -36.67 -17.64 -21.36
C LEU A 265 -35.87 -16.77 -20.39
N PHE A 266 -34.77 -16.19 -20.86
CA PHE A 266 -33.99 -15.24 -20.06
C PHE A 266 -34.83 -14.03 -19.62
N GLY A 267 -35.66 -13.47 -20.49
CA GLY A 267 -36.57 -12.37 -20.16
C GLY A 267 -37.58 -12.74 -19.05
N ILE A 268 -38.23 -13.91 -19.17
CA ILE A 268 -39.21 -14.39 -18.18
C ILE A 268 -38.53 -14.63 -16.82
N MET A 269 -37.38 -15.30 -16.83
CA MET A 269 -36.64 -15.58 -15.59
C MET A 269 -36.07 -14.32 -14.96
N SER A 270 -35.61 -13.35 -15.75
CA SER A 270 -35.16 -12.05 -15.22
C SER A 270 -36.29 -11.30 -14.52
N TYR A 271 -37.54 -11.38 -15.03
CA TYR A 271 -38.70 -10.79 -14.37
C TYR A 271 -39.06 -11.55 -13.09
N PHE A 272 -39.05 -12.89 -13.11
CA PHE A 272 -39.32 -13.71 -11.93
C PHE A 272 -38.31 -13.46 -10.79
N PHE A 273 -37.01 -13.43 -11.11
CA PHE A 273 -35.96 -13.19 -10.11
C PHE A 273 -35.86 -11.73 -9.66
N PHE A 274 -36.56 -10.78 -10.30
CA PHE A 274 -36.50 -9.37 -9.93
C PHE A 274 -36.78 -9.15 -8.44
N PHE A 275 -37.88 -9.71 -7.91
CA PHE A 275 -38.27 -9.55 -6.51
C PHE A 275 -37.28 -10.23 -5.54
N PHE A 276 -36.79 -11.43 -5.88
CA PHE A 276 -35.81 -12.13 -5.05
C PHE A 276 -34.45 -11.41 -5.03
N ASN A 277 -34.05 -10.80 -6.15
CA ASN A 277 -32.83 -10.01 -6.26
C ASN A 277 -32.88 -8.72 -5.43
N ILE A 278 -34.05 -8.20 -5.06
CA ILE A 278 -34.16 -7.07 -4.10
C ILE A 278 -33.58 -7.49 -2.74
N PHE A 279 -33.92 -8.68 -2.24
CA PHE A 279 -33.38 -9.20 -0.98
C PHE A 279 -31.88 -9.47 -1.06
N VAL A 280 -31.42 -10.07 -2.16
CA VAL A 280 -29.97 -10.25 -2.44
C VAL A 280 -29.26 -8.89 -2.48
N GLY A 281 -29.88 -7.89 -3.10
CA GLY A 281 -29.38 -6.52 -3.19
C GLY A 281 -29.26 -5.83 -1.83
N LEU A 282 -30.26 -6.00 -0.95
CA LEU A 282 -30.22 -5.47 0.41
C LEU A 282 -29.06 -6.06 1.22
N TRP A 283 -28.87 -7.38 1.15
CA TRP A 283 -27.74 -8.05 1.80
C TRP A 283 -26.39 -7.63 1.21
N SER A 284 -26.29 -7.54 -0.12
CA SER A 284 -25.10 -7.05 -0.82
C SER A 284 -24.76 -5.61 -0.41
N GLY A 285 -25.76 -4.74 -0.28
CA GLY A 285 -25.63 -3.37 0.21
C GLY A 285 -25.10 -3.30 1.64
N LEU A 286 -25.63 -4.13 2.55
CA LEU A 286 -25.11 -4.22 3.93
C LEU A 286 -23.66 -4.72 3.94
N LEU A 287 -23.37 -5.79 3.19
CA LEU A 287 -22.02 -6.32 3.07
C LEU A 287 -21.05 -5.32 2.44
N ARG A 288 -21.50 -4.39 1.59
CA ARG A 288 -20.67 -3.30 1.06
C ARG A 288 -20.18 -2.38 2.17
N VAL A 289 -21.03 -2.04 3.13
CA VAL A 289 -20.66 -1.21 4.30
C VAL A 289 -19.67 -1.97 5.17
N VAL A 290 -19.94 -3.25 5.48
CA VAL A 290 -19.05 -4.08 6.30
C VAL A 290 -17.68 -4.25 5.65
N LYS A 291 -17.62 -4.63 4.37
CA LYS A 291 -16.36 -4.76 3.61
C LYS A 291 -15.60 -3.44 3.56
N GLY A 292 -16.30 -2.33 3.34
CA GLY A 292 -15.72 -0.99 3.37
C GLY A 292 -15.09 -0.67 4.72
N ALA A 293 -15.82 -0.90 5.82
CA ALA A 293 -15.31 -0.69 7.18
C ALA A 293 -14.07 -1.56 7.46
N VAL A 294 -14.09 -2.85 7.13
CA VAL A 294 -12.94 -3.75 7.31
C VAL A 294 -11.71 -3.26 6.54
N ILE A 295 -11.88 -2.84 5.27
CA ILE A 295 -10.78 -2.28 4.47
C ILE A 295 -10.24 -1.01 5.14
N VAL A 296 -11.11 -0.09 5.57
CA VAL A 296 -10.68 1.13 6.26
C VAL A 296 -9.90 0.79 7.53
N LEU A 297 -10.43 -0.08 8.40
CA LEU A 297 -9.78 -0.45 9.66
C LEU A 297 -8.39 -1.08 9.44
N VAL A 298 -8.29 -2.01 8.48
CA VAL A 298 -7.02 -2.70 8.17
C VAL A 298 -5.99 -1.76 7.57
N PHE A 299 -6.39 -0.86 6.66
CA PHE A 299 -5.46 -0.01 5.91
C PHE A 299 -5.22 1.37 6.52
N LEU A 300 -6.01 1.82 7.50
CA LEU A 300 -5.85 3.12 8.15
C LEU A 300 -4.42 3.37 8.71
N PRO A 301 -3.75 2.40 9.37
CA PRO A 301 -2.39 2.61 9.87
C PRO A 301 -1.33 2.72 8.77
N ARG A 302 -1.68 2.40 7.51
CA ARG A 302 -0.74 2.28 6.40
C ARG A 302 -0.83 3.46 5.45
N VAL A 303 0.30 4.13 5.24
CA VAL A 303 0.38 5.30 4.36
C VAL A 303 0.65 4.92 2.89
N ASP A 304 1.08 3.69 2.59
CA ASP A 304 1.33 3.25 1.21
C ASP A 304 0.06 3.00 0.38
N ARG A 305 -1.10 2.86 1.04
CA ARG A 305 -2.37 2.58 0.39
C ARG A 305 -3.36 3.66 0.77
N THR A 306 -3.99 4.24 -0.24
CA THR A 306 -5.09 5.17 -0.01
C THR A 306 -6.38 4.42 0.25
N ILE A 307 -7.14 4.90 1.25
CA ILE A 307 -8.51 4.46 1.51
C ILE A 307 -9.51 5.07 0.54
N MET A 308 -9.10 6.09 -0.21
CA MET A 308 -9.97 6.84 -1.11
C MET A 308 -10.12 6.14 -2.46
N MET A 309 -11.28 6.34 -3.08
CA MET A 309 -11.55 5.83 -4.42
C MET A 309 -10.66 6.49 -5.49
N ARG A 310 -10.51 5.84 -6.65
CA ARG A 310 -9.79 6.42 -7.79
C ARG A 310 -10.46 7.75 -8.18
N GLY A 311 -9.67 8.81 -8.34
CA GLY A 311 -10.14 10.19 -8.54
C GLY A 311 -10.12 11.06 -7.28
N TYR A 312 -10.29 10.47 -6.09
CA TYR A 312 -10.31 11.20 -4.80
C TYR A 312 -9.04 11.02 -3.98
N ARG A 313 -7.99 10.41 -4.55
CA ARG A 313 -6.72 10.13 -3.87
C ARG A 313 -6.00 11.38 -3.35
N ARG A 314 -6.27 12.55 -3.93
CA ARG A 314 -5.68 13.85 -3.51
C ARG A 314 -6.11 14.30 -2.13
N PHE A 315 -7.31 13.91 -1.70
CA PHE A 315 -7.80 14.24 -0.38
C PHE A 315 -7.09 13.46 0.72
N ASP A 316 -6.46 12.34 0.37
CA ASP A 316 -5.61 11.58 1.27
C ASP A 316 -4.22 12.23 1.39
N LYS A 317 -4.09 13.13 2.37
CA LYS A 317 -2.85 13.88 2.62
C LYS A 317 -1.68 12.97 2.96
N ALA A 318 -1.92 11.88 3.69
CA ALA A 318 -0.88 10.93 4.08
C ALA A 318 -0.35 10.18 2.86
N TYR A 319 -1.26 9.64 2.05
CA TYR A 319 -0.88 8.98 0.80
C TYR A 319 -0.14 9.94 -0.15
N MET A 320 -0.60 11.18 -0.28
CA MET A 320 0.08 12.19 -1.10
C MET A 320 1.47 12.57 -0.56
N ALA A 321 1.66 12.58 0.77
CA ALA A 321 2.98 12.75 1.39
C ALA A 321 3.93 11.59 1.03
N TYR A 322 3.44 10.35 1.06
CA TYR A 322 4.21 9.16 0.67
C TYR A 322 4.57 9.16 -0.82
N ILE A 323 3.63 9.50 -1.71
CA ILE A 323 3.92 9.61 -3.15
C ILE A 323 4.91 10.73 -3.43
N GLY A 324 4.79 11.86 -2.71
CA GLY A 324 5.78 12.93 -2.69
C GLY A 324 7.18 12.42 -2.39
N PHE A 325 7.31 11.77 -1.23
CA PHE A 325 8.56 11.17 -0.77
C PHE A 325 9.14 10.18 -1.78
N LEU A 326 8.31 9.28 -2.30
CA LEU A 326 8.73 8.26 -3.24
C LEU A 326 9.26 8.86 -4.55
N SER A 327 8.58 9.87 -5.07
CA SER A 327 8.96 10.49 -6.34
C SER A 327 10.24 11.29 -6.22
N VAL A 328 10.41 12.04 -5.12
CA VAL A 328 11.65 12.74 -4.79
C VAL A 328 12.80 11.76 -4.59
N LEU A 329 12.55 10.66 -3.87
CA LEU A 329 13.54 9.61 -3.66
C LEU A 329 14.03 9.02 -4.98
N VAL A 330 13.12 8.70 -5.90
CA VAL A 330 13.49 8.15 -7.22
C VAL A 330 14.22 9.19 -8.07
N ALA A 331 13.82 10.46 -8.03
CA ALA A 331 14.46 11.52 -8.79
C ALA A 331 15.95 11.69 -8.41
N PHE A 332 16.29 11.59 -7.12
CA PHE A 332 17.68 11.75 -6.65
C PHE A 332 18.48 10.45 -6.58
N LYS A 333 17.83 9.29 -6.41
CA LYS A 333 18.51 8.00 -6.19
C LYS A 333 18.25 6.96 -7.27
N HIS A 334 17.99 7.38 -8.51
CA HIS A 334 17.81 6.43 -9.60
C HIS A 334 19.11 5.65 -9.89
N PRO A 335 19.13 4.30 -9.77
CA PRO A 335 20.38 3.52 -9.81
C PRO A 335 21.11 3.65 -11.15
N VAL A 336 20.36 3.69 -12.27
CA VAL A 336 20.95 3.85 -13.61
C VAL A 336 21.62 5.22 -13.76
N MET A 337 21.02 6.28 -13.21
CA MET A 337 21.58 7.64 -13.31
C MET A 337 22.86 7.75 -12.47
N LEU A 338 22.84 7.23 -11.25
CA LEU A 338 24.02 7.22 -10.37
C LEU A 338 25.18 6.42 -10.99
N CYS A 339 24.90 5.23 -11.55
CA CYS A 339 25.92 4.45 -12.26
C CYS A 339 26.45 5.19 -13.49
N PHE A 340 25.60 5.86 -14.26
CA PHE A 340 26.02 6.66 -15.41
C PHE A 340 26.93 7.82 -15.01
N CYS A 341 26.56 8.61 -14.00
CA CYS A 341 27.40 9.69 -13.49
C CYS A 341 28.73 9.16 -12.94
N GLN A 342 28.74 8.03 -12.25
CA GLN A 342 29.97 7.39 -11.76
C GLN A 342 30.89 6.99 -12.93
N LEU A 343 30.34 6.45 -14.02
CA LEU A 343 31.11 6.09 -15.21
C LEU A 343 31.73 7.33 -15.88
N LEU A 344 30.99 8.44 -15.95
CA LEU A 344 31.50 9.71 -16.47
C LEU A 344 32.64 10.26 -15.60
N LEU A 345 32.44 10.28 -14.28
CA LEU A 345 33.43 10.79 -13.33
C LEU A 345 34.72 9.96 -13.35
N GLU A 346 34.58 8.63 -13.39
CA GLU A 346 35.71 7.71 -13.54
C GLU A 346 36.43 7.90 -14.88
N GLY A 347 35.69 8.17 -15.96
CA GLY A 347 36.25 8.47 -17.27
C GLY A 347 37.07 9.76 -17.30
N VAL A 348 36.63 10.80 -16.59
CA VAL A 348 37.39 12.06 -16.44
C VAL A 348 38.64 11.81 -15.59
N ARG A 349 38.50 11.15 -14.45
CA ARG A 349 39.63 10.83 -13.55
C ARG A 349 40.72 10.02 -14.26
N ARG A 350 40.35 9.04 -15.09
CA ARG A 350 41.32 8.25 -15.88
C ARG A 350 42.09 9.10 -16.89
N ARG A 351 41.48 10.16 -17.44
CA ARG A 351 42.17 11.10 -18.33
C ARG A 351 43.12 12.01 -17.56
N GLU A 352 42.70 12.50 -16.40
CA GLU A 352 43.51 13.37 -15.52
C GLU A 352 44.71 12.63 -14.91
N ALA A 353 44.54 11.36 -14.54
CA ALA A 353 45.61 10.53 -13.98
C ALA A 353 46.70 10.13 -14.98
N GLY A 354 46.66 10.65 -16.22
CA GLY A 354 47.61 10.26 -17.28
C GLY A 354 47.55 8.77 -17.65
N GLN A 355 46.54 8.04 -17.16
CA GLN A 355 46.31 6.62 -17.41
C GLN A 355 45.72 6.36 -18.82
N THR A 356 45.95 7.26 -19.76
CA THR A 356 46.27 6.85 -21.13
C THR A 356 47.65 6.22 -21.12
N THR A 357 47.77 5.02 -20.54
CA THR A 357 49.00 4.25 -20.70
C THR A 357 49.25 4.09 -22.19
N ILE A 358 50.46 4.47 -22.57
CA ILE A 358 51.08 4.37 -23.88
C ILE A 358 51.04 2.92 -24.43
N ALA A 359 50.56 1.94 -23.64
CA ALA A 359 50.46 0.52 -23.96
C ALA A 359 49.22 0.08 -24.77
N SER A 360 48.20 0.92 -25.00
CA SER A 360 47.10 0.54 -25.89
C SER A 360 46.56 1.71 -26.70
N ARG A 361 47.27 2.12 -27.74
CA ARG A 361 46.57 2.75 -28.87
C ARG A 361 45.66 1.68 -29.47
N PRO A 362 44.32 1.82 -29.41
CA PRO A 362 43.46 0.88 -30.12
C PRO A 362 43.82 0.97 -31.60
N ARG A 363 44.00 -0.19 -32.26
CA ARG A 363 44.29 -0.30 -33.70
C ARG A 363 43.24 0.43 -34.57
N VAL A 364 42.09 0.75 -33.98
CA VAL A 364 40.94 1.42 -34.60
C VAL A 364 40.57 2.65 -33.78
N SER A 365 40.29 3.77 -34.45
CA SER A 365 39.80 5.00 -33.78
C SER A 365 38.59 4.69 -32.90
N GLY A 366 38.61 5.10 -31.62
CA GLY A 366 37.47 4.91 -30.70
C GLY A 366 36.15 5.48 -31.25
N LYS A 367 36.22 6.48 -32.14
CA LYS A 367 35.05 7.00 -32.85
C LYS A 367 34.41 5.94 -33.78
N ALA A 368 35.20 5.12 -34.46
CA ALA A 368 34.69 4.09 -35.35
C ALA A 368 34.07 2.91 -34.57
N LEU A 369 34.69 2.50 -33.46
CA LEU A 369 34.12 1.49 -32.55
C LEU A 369 32.77 1.94 -31.98
N ASN A 370 32.66 3.19 -31.52
CA ASN A 370 31.40 3.73 -31.01
C ASN A 370 30.30 3.78 -32.08
N ARG A 371 30.65 4.08 -33.34
CA ARG A 371 29.70 4.02 -34.46
C ARG A 371 29.22 2.60 -34.73
N TRP A 372 30.11 1.60 -34.66
CA TRP A 372 29.73 0.20 -34.79
C TRP A 372 28.82 -0.27 -33.66
N PHE A 373 29.15 0.01 -32.39
CA PHE A 373 28.28 -0.33 -31.26
C PHE A 373 26.89 0.31 -31.39
N LEU A 374 26.83 1.53 -31.91
CA LEU A 374 25.57 2.21 -32.16
C LEU A 374 24.73 1.55 -33.25
N VAL A 375 25.35 1.07 -34.33
CA VAL A 375 24.67 0.31 -35.39
C VAL A 375 24.14 -1.01 -34.82
N VAL A 376 24.97 -1.76 -34.08
CA VAL A 376 24.57 -3.02 -33.43
C VAL A 376 23.41 -2.81 -32.46
N LEU A 377 23.41 -1.73 -31.67
CA LEU A 377 22.33 -1.40 -30.75
C LEU A 377 21.01 -1.14 -31.48
N LEU A 378 21.05 -0.38 -32.58
CA LEU A 378 19.86 -0.04 -33.38
C LEU A 378 19.31 -1.25 -34.15
N MET A 379 20.17 -2.12 -34.64
CA MET A 379 19.78 -3.37 -35.30
C MET A 379 18.97 -4.27 -34.37
N HIS A 380 19.41 -4.41 -33.11
CA HIS A 380 18.70 -5.21 -32.11
C HIS A 380 17.46 -4.51 -31.52
N ASN A 381 17.33 -3.20 -31.69
CA ASN A 381 16.24 -2.40 -31.10
C ASN A 381 15.62 -1.45 -32.13
N PRO A 382 14.83 -1.95 -33.10
CA PRO A 382 14.33 -1.16 -34.22
C PRO A 382 13.41 0.00 -33.79
N SER A 383 12.70 -0.13 -32.67
CA SER A 383 11.84 0.92 -32.10
C SER A 383 12.61 2.20 -31.72
N LEU A 384 13.90 2.08 -31.39
CA LEU A 384 14.76 3.23 -31.04
C LEU A 384 15.15 4.06 -32.25
N VAL A 385 15.10 3.49 -33.47
CA VAL A 385 15.41 4.23 -34.71
C VAL A 385 14.46 5.40 -34.90
N ARG A 386 13.16 5.18 -34.65
CA ARG A 386 12.14 6.23 -34.73
C ARG A 386 12.40 7.35 -33.72
N HIS A 387 12.64 6.99 -32.47
CA HIS A 387 12.91 7.93 -31.37
C HIS A 387 14.18 8.74 -31.61
N ARG A 388 15.24 8.13 -32.17
CA ARG A 388 16.47 8.82 -32.52
C ARG A 388 16.24 9.86 -33.62
N LYS A 389 15.55 9.50 -34.70
CA LYS A 389 15.28 10.43 -35.82
C LYS A 389 14.40 11.60 -35.37
N GLN A 390 13.45 11.36 -34.47
CA GLN A 390 12.58 12.40 -33.89
C GLN A 390 13.33 13.27 -32.86
N GLY A 391 14.17 12.69 -32.00
CA GLY A 391 14.94 13.40 -30.98
C GLY A 391 16.06 14.30 -31.50
N VAL A 392 16.44 14.18 -32.78
CA VAL A 392 17.31 15.14 -33.47
C VAL A 392 16.55 16.42 -33.87
N ARG A 393 15.20 16.42 -33.80
CA ARG A 393 14.33 17.59 -34.00
C ARG A 393 13.51 17.90 -32.75
N PRO A 394 14.14 18.46 -31.71
CA PRO A 394 13.52 19.61 -31.05
C PRO A 394 14.58 20.68 -30.78
N ARG A 395 14.65 21.68 -31.66
CA ARG A 395 15.27 22.96 -31.34
C ARG A 395 14.27 23.69 -30.45
N VAL A 396 14.33 23.44 -29.14
CA VAL A 396 13.67 24.30 -28.16
C VAL A 396 14.34 25.67 -28.28
N GLN A 397 13.64 26.62 -28.90
CA GLN A 397 14.00 28.04 -28.78
C GLN A 397 13.77 28.40 -27.32
N LEU A 398 14.86 28.55 -26.57
CA LEU A 398 14.82 29.26 -25.30
C LEU A 398 14.39 30.72 -25.59
N PRO A 399 13.42 31.29 -24.87
CA PRO A 399 13.15 32.71 -24.95
C PRO A 399 14.44 33.46 -24.58
N SER A 400 14.87 34.37 -25.44
CA SER A 400 15.98 35.28 -25.15
C SER A 400 15.63 36.09 -23.91
N THR A 401 16.54 36.08 -22.95
CA THR A 401 16.55 36.97 -21.80
C THR A 401 16.72 38.41 -22.25
N SER A 402 15.60 39.09 -22.47
CA SER A 402 15.50 40.55 -22.40
C SER A 402 14.03 40.92 -22.25
N ASP A 403 13.74 41.58 -21.13
CA ASP A 403 12.53 42.35 -20.85
C ASP A 403 11.25 41.57 -20.53
N VAL A 404 11.03 41.23 -19.26
CA VAL A 404 9.79 41.57 -18.53
C VAL A 404 10.13 41.70 -17.03
N LYS A 405 9.79 42.87 -16.47
CA LYS A 405 9.91 43.25 -15.07
C LYS A 405 9.20 42.25 -14.14
N VAL A 406 9.86 41.98 -13.03
CA VAL A 406 9.29 41.36 -11.83
C VAL A 406 8.20 42.27 -11.27
N GLU A 407 6.99 41.74 -11.13
CA GLU A 407 6.01 42.21 -10.15
C GLU A 407 5.49 40.96 -9.41
N VAL A 408 5.93 40.81 -8.16
CA VAL A 408 5.47 39.75 -7.27
C VAL A 408 4.34 40.33 -6.43
N SER A 409 3.11 39.88 -6.68
CA SER A 409 1.99 40.08 -5.78
C SER A 409 1.71 38.76 -5.04
N PRO A 410 1.47 38.78 -3.71
CA PRO A 410 1.27 37.58 -2.92
C PRO A 410 -0.21 37.18 -2.98
N ILE A 411 -0.55 36.01 -3.54
CA ILE A 411 -1.95 35.53 -3.55
C ILE A 411 -2.01 34.04 -3.25
N ASP A 412 -2.37 33.82 -1.98
CA ASP A 412 -3.38 32.92 -1.42
C ASP A 412 -3.27 31.40 -1.49
N LEU A 413 -3.46 30.88 -0.29
CA LEU A 413 -3.30 29.53 0.19
C LEU A 413 -4.69 28.86 0.22
N GLU A 414 -5.31 28.61 -0.94
CA GLU A 414 -6.63 27.96 -0.94
C GLU A 414 -6.88 27.17 -2.22
N ASP A 415 -6.82 25.84 -2.11
CA ASP A 415 -7.33 24.92 -3.15
C ASP A 415 -8.36 23.99 -2.49
N THR A 416 -9.51 24.58 -2.20
CA THR A 416 -10.74 23.93 -1.73
C THR A 416 -11.76 23.90 -2.87
N PHE A 417 -11.46 23.23 -3.99
CA PHE A 417 -12.46 23.00 -5.06
C PHE A 417 -12.41 21.57 -5.63
N PRO A 418 -13.58 20.95 -5.93
CA PRO A 418 -13.68 19.55 -6.31
C PRO A 418 -13.20 19.28 -7.75
N PRO A 419 -12.68 18.06 -8.04
CA PRO A 419 -12.12 17.70 -9.35
C PRO A 419 -13.17 17.47 -10.45
N ALA A 420 -14.47 17.55 -10.16
CA ALA A 420 -15.53 17.19 -11.10
C ALA A 420 -15.64 18.14 -12.31
N GLU A 421 -15.23 19.40 -12.18
CA GLU A 421 -15.33 20.38 -13.28
C GLU A 421 -14.23 20.23 -14.35
N ARG A 422 -13.13 19.51 -14.07
CA ARG A 422 -12.03 19.38 -15.03
C ARG A 422 -12.21 18.30 -16.10
N LEU A 423 -13.27 17.49 -16.01
CA LEU A 423 -13.52 16.38 -16.95
C LEU A 423 -14.32 16.78 -18.20
N LYS A 424 -14.74 18.04 -18.35
CA LYS A 424 -15.50 18.51 -19.52
C LYS A 424 -14.67 19.17 -20.63
N SER A 425 -13.37 19.39 -20.45
CA SER A 425 -12.61 20.27 -21.37
C SER A 425 -11.39 19.66 -22.07
N LEU A 426 -11.17 18.35 -22.00
CA LEU A 426 -10.02 17.71 -22.67
C LEU A 426 -10.40 16.38 -23.33
N ASP A 427 -11.45 16.42 -24.13
CA ASP A 427 -11.51 15.67 -25.39
C ASP A 427 -11.55 16.73 -26.49
N VAL A 428 -10.52 16.76 -27.34
CA VAL A 428 -10.51 17.23 -28.75
C VAL A 428 -9.04 17.30 -29.20
N TYR A 429 -8.71 16.38 -30.12
CA TYR A 429 -7.47 16.14 -30.91
C TYR A 429 -6.28 15.41 -30.27
#